data_AF-A0A6M3IP93-F1
#
_entry.id   AF-A0A6M3IP93-F1
#
_cell.length_a   1.000
_cell.length_b   1.000
_cell.length_c   1.000
_cell.angle_alpha   90.00
_cell.angle_beta   90.00
_cell.angle_gamma   90.00
#
_symmetry.space_group_name_H-M   'P 1'
#
loop_
_entity.id
_entity.type
_entity.pdbx_description
1 polymer ?
#
loop_
_entity_poly.entity_id
_entity_poly.type
_entity_poly.pdbx_seq_one_letter_code
_entity_poly.pdbx_strand_id
1 'polypeptide(L)'
;MKIREYLLEYKERRTKSISKDDAIDMVSKNCMNAFNKSLGSFKICRDIGTNSPPYGFVDPTKGEPRKSANTENYYTLIIDNSKRWKLYPKRSRSIICSNMTPSSETHIVLPFDNSKIGICPTPDMWWSFEKSFNNILLNDVNMYLNILFHEFDIKVKSDCSFTDLKSYLNTVDETINSQGFFSKSRIVSFIKFMDEYIDSKIGMFEFIDTKMDPIKNGFKVVKIGD
;
A
#
# COMPACT_ATOMS: atom_id res chain seq x y z
N MET A 1 26.17 -2.67 1.56
CA MET A 1 24.71 -2.96 1.62
C MET A 1 24.52 -4.21 2.47
N LYS A 2 23.84 -4.12 3.62
CA LYS A 2 23.81 -5.22 4.62
C LYS A 2 22.65 -6.17 4.31
N ILE A 3 22.98 -7.44 4.04
CA ILE A 3 22.09 -8.63 3.88
C ILE A 3 21.01 -8.77 4.98
N ARG A 4 21.10 -8.03 6.09
CA ARG A 4 20.13 -8.06 7.19
C ARG A 4 18.75 -7.50 6.82
N GLU A 5 18.62 -6.60 5.85
CA GLU A 5 17.32 -6.01 5.48
C GLU A 5 16.40 -7.01 4.76
N TYR A 6 16.95 -7.90 3.93
CA TYR A 6 16.20 -9.00 3.30
C TYR A 6 15.71 -10.06 4.29
N LEU A 7 16.34 -10.17 5.47
CA LEU A 7 15.98 -11.16 6.49
C LEU A 7 14.84 -10.72 7.41
N LEU A 8 14.45 -9.44 7.41
CA LEU A 8 13.37 -8.95 8.27
C LEU A 8 11.97 -9.37 7.75
N GLU A 9 11.73 -9.38 6.43
CA GLU A 9 10.53 -10.02 5.88
C GLU A 9 10.51 -11.54 6.12
N TYR A 10 11.69 -12.16 6.26
CA TYR A 10 11.81 -13.60 6.50
C TYR A 10 11.56 -14.00 7.96
N LYS A 11 11.87 -13.12 8.93
CA LYS A 11 11.67 -13.39 10.38
C LYS A 11 10.25 -13.10 10.89
N GLU A 12 9.48 -12.28 10.19
CA GLU A 12 8.12 -11.90 10.58
C GLU A 12 7.08 -12.28 9.51
N ARG A 13 7.11 -13.54 9.05
CA ARG A 13 6.04 -14.03 8.17
C ARG A 13 4.71 -13.94 8.93
N ARG A 14 3.87 -12.96 8.55
CA ARG A 14 2.48 -12.84 9.05
C ARG A 14 1.65 -14.10 8.76
N THR A 15 2.11 -14.91 7.80
CA THR A 15 1.57 -16.24 7.50
C THR A 15 2.14 -17.26 8.47
N LYS A 16 1.27 -17.84 9.30
CA LYS A 16 1.58 -18.98 10.16
C LYS A 16 1.31 -20.28 9.42
N SER A 17 2.24 -21.23 9.50
CA SER A 17 2.01 -22.59 9.02
C SER A 17 0.91 -23.24 9.84
N ILE A 18 0.00 -23.96 9.19
CA ILE A 18 -1.08 -24.72 9.83
C ILE A 18 -1.11 -26.15 9.28
N SER A 19 -1.74 -27.07 10.01
CA SER A 19 -1.93 -28.43 9.50
C SER A 19 -2.95 -28.46 8.36
N LYS A 20 -2.95 -29.54 7.58
CA LYS A 20 -3.98 -29.77 6.54
C LYS A 20 -5.38 -29.84 7.16
N ASP A 21 -5.52 -30.53 8.29
CA ASP A 21 -6.81 -30.72 8.95
C ASP A 21 -7.35 -29.39 9.48
N ASP A 22 -6.50 -28.55 10.07
CA ASP A 22 -6.87 -27.19 10.49
C ASP A 22 -7.27 -26.33 9.29
N ALA A 23 -6.57 -26.46 8.16
CA ALA A 23 -6.90 -25.73 6.93
C ALA A 23 -8.28 -26.14 6.40
N ILE A 24 -8.56 -27.45 6.35
CA ILE A 24 -9.87 -27.99 5.94
C ILE A 24 -10.97 -27.50 6.87
N ASP A 25 -10.76 -27.61 8.19
CA ASP A 25 -11.70 -27.15 9.20
C ASP A 25 -12.00 -25.65 9.04
N MET A 26 -10.96 -24.83 8.88
CA MET A 26 -11.10 -23.39 8.71
C MET A 26 -11.87 -23.02 7.44
N VAL A 27 -11.58 -23.69 6.31
CA VAL A 27 -12.30 -23.47 5.05
C VAL A 27 -13.78 -23.83 5.21
N SER A 28 -14.07 -25.00 5.77
CA SER A 28 -15.43 -25.49 5.94
C SER A 28 -16.30 -24.59 6.82
N LYS A 29 -15.69 -23.93 7.81
CA LYS A 29 -16.38 -23.07 8.78
C LYS A 29 -16.47 -21.62 8.36
N ASN A 30 -15.44 -21.08 7.69
CA ASN A 30 -15.27 -19.63 7.55
C ASN A 30 -15.05 -19.13 6.14
N CYS A 31 -14.74 -19.99 5.16
CA CYS A 31 -14.32 -19.54 3.83
C CYS A 31 -15.13 -20.19 2.69
N MET A 32 -16.32 -20.72 2.97
CA MET A 32 -17.05 -21.52 1.98
C MET A 32 -17.48 -20.69 0.77
N ASN A 33 -17.82 -19.41 0.93
CA ASN A 33 -18.15 -18.55 -0.21
C ASN A 33 -16.93 -18.32 -1.10
N ALA A 34 -15.77 -18.03 -0.49
CA ALA A 34 -14.52 -17.88 -1.22
C ALA A 34 -14.09 -19.19 -1.91
N PHE A 35 -14.21 -20.32 -1.21
CA PHE A 35 -13.88 -21.64 -1.72
C PHE A 35 -14.72 -21.99 -2.94
N ASN A 36 -16.04 -21.86 -2.85
CA ASN A 36 -16.94 -22.14 -3.97
C ASN A 36 -16.66 -21.25 -5.19
N LYS A 37 -16.39 -19.95 -4.98
CA LYS A 37 -15.99 -19.04 -6.08
C LYS A 37 -14.66 -19.45 -6.71
N SER A 38 -13.70 -19.95 -5.91
CA SER A 38 -12.39 -20.39 -6.38
C SER A 38 -12.40 -21.65 -7.26
N LEU A 39 -13.48 -22.42 -7.23
CA LEU A 39 -13.69 -23.58 -8.11
C LEU A 39 -14.00 -23.15 -9.56
N GLY A 40 -14.42 -21.91 -9.76
CA GLY A 40 -14.64 -21.32 -11.08
C GLY A 40 -13.34 -20.78 -11.71
N SER A 41 -13.50 -19.79 -12.60
CA SER A 41 -12.38 -19.12 -13.27
C SER A 41 -11.72 -18.03 -12.42
N PHE A 42 -12.35 -17.58 -11.33
CA PHE A 42 -11.84 -16.50 -10.50
C PHE A 42 -11.07 -17.05 -9.29
N LYS A 43 -9.78 -16.72 -9.20
CA LYS A 43 -8.92 -17.10 -8.08
C LYS A 43 -8.23 -15.87 -7.53
N ILE A 44 -8.15 -15.77 -6.20
CA ILE A 44 -7.30 -14.80 -5.52
C ILE A 44 -6.01 -15.56 -5.19
N CYS A 45 -4.89 -15.06 -5.69
CA CYS A 45 -3.60 -15.71 -5.59
C CYS A 45 -2.60 -14.79 -4.90
N ARG A 46 -1.66 -15.38 -4.17
CA ARG A 46 -0.56 -14.66 -3.54
C ARG A 46 0.71 -15.47 -3.67
N ASP A 47 1.74 -14.83 -4.19
CA ASP A 47 3.10 -15.34 -4.10
C ASP A 47 3.60 -15.13 -2.66
N ILE A 48 4.08 -16.21 -2.06
CA ILE A 48 4.70 -16.17 -0.72
C ILE A 48 6.16 -16.65 -0.74
N GLY A 49 6.74 -16.83 -1.93
CA GLY A 49 8.12 -17.16 -2.18
C GLY A 49 8.44 -18.65 -2.00
N THR A 50 9.65 -19.01 -2.41
CA THR A 50 10.21 -20.36 -2.29
C THR A 50 10.29 -20.79 -0.80
N ASN A 51 10.02 -22.07 -0.53
CA ASN A 51 9.96 -22.66 0.81
C ASN A 51 8.78 -22.18 1.67
N SER A 52 7.64 -21.89 1.06
CA SER A 52 6.41 -21.63 1.78
C SER A 52 5.71 -22.92 2.20
N PRO A 53 5.08 -22.95 3.39
CA PRO A 53 4.31 -24.12 3.80
C PRO A 53 3.15 -24.36 2.83
N PRO A 54 2.72 -25.62 2.63
CA PRO A 54 1.60 -25.94 1.74
C PRO A 54 0.28 -25.30 2.20
N TYR A 55 0.13 -25.09 3.51
CA TYR A 55 -1.03 -24.45 4.11
C TYR A 55 -0.58 -23.35 5.07
N GLY A 56 -1.25 -22.20 5.01
CA GLY A 56 -0.91 -21.05 5.83
C GLY A 56 -2.14 -20.24 6.22
N PHE A 57 -2.10 -19.68 7.42
CA PHE A 57 -3.10 -18.74 7.92
C PHE A 57 -2.47 -17.36 8.11
N VAL A 58 -3.15 -16.32 7.62
CA VAL A 58 -2.73 -14.93 7.82
C VAL A 58 -3.90 -14.12 8.38
N ASP A 59 -3.65 -13.45 9.49
CA ASP A 59 -4.55 -12.44 10.05
C ASP A 59 -3.84 -11.08 9.95
N PRO A 60 -4.10 -10.29 8.89
CA PRO A 60 -3.38 -9.04 8.68
C PRO A 60 -3.77 -7.95 9.68
N THR A 61 -4.80 -8.18 10.50
CA THR A 61 -5.21 -7.28 11.58
C THR A 61 -4.39 -7.46 12.85
N LYS A 62 -3.72 -8.62 13.00
CA LYS A 62 -2.86 -8.96 14.14
C LYS A 62 -1.38 -8.79 13.82
N GLY A 63 -0.57 -8.65 14.88
CA GLY A 63 0.88 -8.45 14.78
C GLY A 63 1.28 -7.03 14.39
N GLU A 64 2.51 -6.86 13.91
CA GLU A 64 3.03 -5.57 13.47
C GLU A 64 2.38 -5.10 12.15
N PRO A 65 2.04 -3.81 12.01
CA PRO A 65 1.57 -3.27 10.74
C PRO A 65 2.60 -3.44 9.63
N ARG A 66 2.15 -3.79 8.42
CA ARG A 66 3.02 -3.85 7.25
C ARG A 66 3.64 -2.47 6.98
N LYS A 67 4.96 -2.45 6.81
CA LYS A 67 5.71 -1.31 6.26
C LYS A 67 6.17 -1.64 4.83
N SER A 68 6.37 -0.61 4.01
CA SER A 68 6.99 -0.76 2.69
C SER A 68 8.37 -1.42 2.81
N ALA A 69 8.68 -2.36 1.92
CA ALA A 69 10.01 -2.94 1.81
C ALA A 69 10.86 -2.05 0.88
N ASN A 70 12.14 -1.87 1.22
CA ASN A 70 13.12 -1.15 0.40
C ASN A 70 12.80 0.34 0.11
N THR A 71 11.83 0.92 0.82
CA THR A 71 11.46 2.34 0.75
C THR A 71 10.71 2.74 2.00
N GLU A 72 10.58 4.05 2.18
CA GLU A 72 9.82 4.76 3.17
C GLU A 72 8.34 4.38 3.14
N ASN A 73 7.61 4.70 4.20
CA ASN A 73 6.24 4.26 4.35
C ASN A 73 5.21 5.38 4.14
N TYR A 74 5.59 6.52 3.52
CA TYR A 74 4.75 7.71 3.51
C TYR A 74 3.40 7.49 2.82
N TYR A 75 3.36 6.92 1.61
CA TYR A 75 2.07 6.66 0.94
C TYR A 75 1.17 5.71 1.76
N THR A 76 1.75 4.73 2.46
CA THR A 76 0.98 3.83 3.35
C THR A 76 0.40 4.63 4.52
N LEU A 77 1.18 5.52 5.14
CA LEU A 77 0.72 6.37 6.23
C LEU A 77 -0.41 7.31 5.78
N ILE A 78 -0.33 7.86 4.56
CA ILE A 78 -1.37 8.70 3.98
C ILE A 78 -2.65 7.90 3.73
N ILE A 79 -2.57 6.74 3.06
CA ILE A 79 -3.74 5.87 2.80
C ILE A 79 -4.43 5.48 4.10
N ASP A 80 -3.68 5.02 5.10
CA ASP A 80 -4.25 4.47 6.34
C ASP A 80 -4.94 5.52 7.22
N ASN A 81 -4.60 6.80 7.03
CA ASN A 81 -5.14 7.92 7.79
C ASN A 81 -6.06 8.84 6.96
N SER A 82 -6.23 8.54 5.67
CA SER A 82 -7.12 9.28 4.78
C SER A 82 -8.59 8.96 5.05
N LYS A 83 -9.42 10.00 5.12
CA LYS A 83 -10.89 9.83 5.18
C LYS A 83 -11.45 9.26 3.87
N ARG A 84 -10.76 9.45 2.74
CA ARG A 84 -11.19 8.96 1.42
C ARG A 84 -11.08 7.43 1.33
N TRP A 85 -10.16 6.86 2.08
CA TRP A 85 -9.92 5.41 2.16
C TRP A 85 -10.71 4.70 3.27
N LYS A 86 -11.57 5.39 4.03
CA LYS A 86 -12.27 4.83 5.20
C LYS A 86 -13.08 3.55 4.95
N LEU A 87 -13.57 3.35 3.72
CA LEU A 87 -14.35 2.16 3.35
C LEU A 87 -13.48 0.98 2.89
N TYR A 88 -12.22 1.25 2.57
CA TYR A 88 -11.26 0.28 2.04
C TYR A 88 -10.46 -0.37 3.19
N PRO A 89 -9.93 -1.58 2.99
CA PRO A 89 -8.97 -2.16 3.92
C PRO A 89 -7.73 -1.26 4.08
N LYS A 90 -7.28 -1.05 5.32
CA LYS A 90 -6.03 -0.34 5.60
C LYS A 90 -4.86 -1.06 4.93
N ARG A 91 -3.97 -0.32 4.27
CA ARG A 91 -2.81 -0.84 3.55
C ARG A 91 -1.79 -1.51 4.47
N SER A 92 -1.60 -1.01 5.70
CA SER A 92 -0.72 -1.67 6.69
C SER A 92 -1.35 -2.92 7.31
N ARG A 93 -2.67 -3.08 7.22
CA ARG A 93 -3.45 -4.18 7.81
C ARG A 93 -4.15 -5.04 6.75
N SER A 94 -3.56 -5.13 5.57
CA SER A 94 -4.02 -5.96 4.47
C SER A 94 -2.89 -6.79 3.86
N ILE A 95 -3.27 -7.72 2.99
CA ILE A 95 -2.39 -8.47 2.10
C ILE A 95 -2.69 -8.05 0.66
N ILE A 96 -1.64 -7.92 -0.16
CA ILE A 96 -1.80 -7.76 -1.61
C ILE A 96 -1.90 -9.14 -2.24
N CYS A 97 -2.83 -9.28 -3.17
CA CYS A 97 -3.08 -10.48 -3.94
C CYS A 97 -3.22 -10.11 -5.42
N SER A 98 -3.09 -11.11 -6.28
CA SER A 98 -3.31 -11.03 -7.73
C SER A 98 -4.44 -11.98 -8.12
N ASN A 99 -5.00 -11.82 -9.32
CA ASN A 99 -5.92 -12.77 -9.93
C ASN A 99 -5.27 -13.59 -11.05
N MET A 100 -3.93 -13.55 -11.15
CA MET A 100 -3.18 -14.33 -12.12
C MET A 100 -3.31 -15.83 -11.89
N THR A 101 -3.14 -16.60 -12.97
CA THR A 101 -3.12 -18.06 -12.92
C THR A 101 -2.09 -18.54 -11.89
N PRO A 102 -2.45 -19.45 -10.98
CA PRO A 102 -1.51 -19.99 -10.02
C PRO A 102 -0.31 -20.66 -10.71
N SER A 103 0.91 -20.35 -10.27
CA SER A 103 2.13 -21.12 -10.54
C SER A 103 2.46 -22.03 -9.35
N SER A 104 3.53 -22.83 -9.46
CA SER A 104 4.02 -23.71 -8.39
C SER A 104 4.41 -22.98 -7.09
N GLU A 105 4.58 -21.66 -7.14
CA GLU A 105 5.01 -20.82 -6.00
C GLU A 105 3.90 -19.92 -5.47
N THR A 106 2.70 -20.00 -6.06
CA THR A 106 1.55 -19.19 -5.65
C THR A 106 0.53 -20.00 -4.87
N HIS A 107 -0.03 -19.38 -3.83
CA HIS A 107 -1.11 -19.95 -3.04
C HIS A 107 -2.43 -19.34 -3.45
N ILE A 108 -3.47 -20.18 -3.49
CA ILE A 108 -4.85 -19.68 -3.51
C ILE A 108 -5.14 -19.11 -2.13
N VAL A 109 -5.59 -17.86 -2.09
CA VAL A 109 -6.03 -17.17 -0.90
C VAL A 109 -7.54 -17.30 -0.80
N LEU A 110 -8.00 -17.83 0.33
CA LEU A 110 -9.42 -17.94 0.65
C LEU A 110 -9.74 -16.99 1.81
N PRO A 111 -10.20 -15.76 1.54
CA PRO A 111 -10.60 -14.84 2.59
C PRO A 111 -11.79 -15.41 3.35
N PHE A 112 -11.89 -15.05 4.63
CA PHE A 112 -13.08 -15.39 5.42
C PHE A 112 -14.31 -14.73 4.80
N ASP A 113 -15.46 -15.38 4.93
CA ASP A 113 -16.73 -14.87 4.43
C ASP A 113 -17.01 -13.49 5.03
N ASN A 114 -17.60 -12.59 4.23
CA ASN A 114 -17.80 -11.17 4.55
C ASN A 114 -16.52 -10.30 4.64
N SER A 115 -15.33 -10.86 4.39
CA SER A 115 -14.10 -10.05 4.31
C SER A 115 -14.23 -8.97 3.24
N LYS A 116 -13.81 -7.73 3.57
CA LYS A 116 -13.72 -6.63 2.60
C LYS A 116 -12.49 -6.80 1.72
N ILE A 117 -12.67 -6.68 0.41
CA ILE A 117 -11.60 -6.70 -0.58
C ILE A 117 -11.57 -5.36 -1.31
N GLY A 118 -10.42 -4.70 -1.26
CA GLY A 118 -10.12 -3.56 -2.14
C GLY A 118 -9.60 -4.08 -3.47
N ILE A 119 -10.27 -3.71 -4.57
CA ILE A 119 -9.87 -4.07 -5.94
C ILE A 119 -9.30 -2.81 -6.59
N CYS A 120 -8.08 -2.89 -7.10
CA CYS A 120 -7.47 -1.85 -7.92
C CYS A 120 -7.79 -2.10 -9.41
N PRO A 121 -7.87 -1.05 -10.26
CA PRO A 121 -8.21 -1.21 -11.67
C PRO A 121 -7.04 -1.66 -12.56
N THR A 122 -5.83 -1.75 -12.01
CA THR A 122 -4.60 -2.11 -12.70
C THR A 122 -4.03 -3.41 -12.16
N PRO A 123 -3.07 -4.07 -12.85
CA PRO A 123 -2.43 -5.29 -12.36
C PRO A 123 -1.76 -5.16 -10.98
N ASP A 124 -1.32 -3.94 -10.64
CA ASP A 124 -0.80 -3.58 -9.33
C ASP A 124 -1.39 -2.23 -8.87
N MET A 125 -1.62 -2.07 -7.58
CA MET A 125 -2.16 -0.84 -6.99
C MET A 125 -1.27 0.38 -7.24
N TRP A 126 0.05 0.21 -7.34
CA TRP A 126 0.95 1.36 -7.54
C TRP A 126 0.71 2.05 -8.89
N TRP A 127 0.28 1.29 -9.90
CA TRP A 127 -0.01 1.80 -11.24
C TRP A 127 -1.37 2.50 -11.33
N SER A 128 -2.26 2.28 -10.35
CA SER A 128 -3.60 2.89 -10.36
C SER A 128 -3.57 4.42 -10.25
N PHE A 129 -2.44 4.99 -9.84
CA PHE A 129 -2.27 6.43 -9.60
C PHE A 129 -1.45 7.13 -10.67
N GLU A 130 -1.01 6.41 -11.71
CA GLU A 130 -0.10 6.93 -12.74
C GLU A 130 -0.61 8.24 -13.34
N LYS A 131 -1.88 8.29 -13.73
CA LYS A 131 -2.51 9.51 -14.28
C LYS A 131 -2.63 10.63 -13.25
N SER A 132 -2.87 10.30 -11.98
CA SER A 132 -3.04 11.29 -10.90
C SER A 132 -1.72 11.97 -10.53
N PHE A 133 -0.58 11.34 -10.80
CA PHE A 133 0.75 11.86 -10.52
C PHE A 133 1.62 12.08 -11.78
N ASN A 134 1.02 12.34 -12.94
CA ASN A 134 1.74 12.67 -14.18
C ASN A 134 2.71 11.58 -14.67
N ASN A 135 2.19 10.38 -14.79
CA ASN A 135 2.89 9.20 -15.30
C ASN A 135 4.01 8.69 -14.38
N ILE A 136 3.80 8.77 -13.07
CA ILE A 136 4.67 8.13 -12.07
C ILE A 136 3.86 7.21 -11.16
N LEU A 137 4.55 6.25 -10.56
CA LEU A 137 3.92 5.26 -9.71
C LEU A 137 3.71 5.79 -8.29
N LEU A 138 2.78 5.20 -7.54
CA LEU A 138 2.53 5.63 -6.16
C LEU A 138 3.77 5.49 -5.25
N ASN A 139 4.67 4.54 -5.49
CA ASN A 139 5.91 4.42 -4.73
C ASN A 139 6.88 5.58 -5.00
N ASP A 140 6.78 6.25 -6.15
CA ASP A 140 7.62 7.42 -6.47
C ASP A 140 7.25 8.64 -5.62
N VAL A 141 6.04 8.68 -5.06
CA VAL A 141 5.64 9.70 -4.07
C VAL A 141 6.57 9.69 -2.87
N ASN A 142 7.03 8.51 -2.42
CA ASN A 142 8.00 8.44 -1.33
C ASN A 142 9.32 9.14 -1.70
N MET A 143 9.82 8.86 -2.90
CA MET A 143 11.04 9.47 -3.42
C MET A 143 10.88 10.99 -3.53
N TYR A 144 9.74 11.47 -4.02
CA TYR A 144 9.46 12.89 -4.16
C TYR A 144 9.43 13.60 -2.83
N LEU A 145 8.76 13.02 -1.84
CA LEU A 145 8.77 13.56 -0.48
C LEU A 145 10.18 13.58 0.11
N ASN A 146 11.01 12.57 -0.11
CA ASN A 146 12.40 12.59 0.32
C ASN A 146 13.24 13.69 -0.35
N ILE A 147 13.09 13.89 -1.67
CA ILE A 147 13.75 14.99 -2.39
C ILE A 147 13.32 16.32 -1.77
N LEU A 148 12.03 16.48 -1.55
CA LEU A 148 11.45 17.69 -0.98
C LEU A 148 11.98 17.97 0.43
N PHE A 149 11.95 16.97 1.30
CA PHE A 149 12.47 17.10 2.66
C PHE A 149 13.96 17.42 2.67
N HIS A 150 14.74 16.85 1.75
CA HIS A 150 16.15 17.22 1.59
C HIS A 150 16.33 18.65 1.07
N GLU A 151 15.53 19.10 0.09
CA GLU A 151 15.59 20.47 -0.44
C GLU A 151 15.29 21.54 0.64
N PHE A 152 14.46 21.20 1.62
CA PHE A 152 14.10 22.06 2.76
C PHE A 152 14.88 21.77 4.06
N ASP A 153 15.92 20.93 4.01
CA ASP A 153 16.71 20.51 5.20
C ASP A 153 15.86 19.96 6.36
N ILE A 154 14.75 19.28 6.03
CA ILE A 154 13.85 18.63 6.98
C ILE A 154 14.44 17.26 7.36
N LYS A 155 14.83 17.12 8.62
CA LYS A 155 15.36 15.86 9.16
C LYS A 155 14.24 14.89 9.51
N VAL A 156 14.04 13.90 8.65
CA VAL A 156 13.02 12.87 8.83
C VAL A 156 13.52 11.74 9.74
N LYS A 157 12.67 11.33 10.69
CA LYS A 157 12.91 10.15 11.53
C LYS A 157 12.83 8.86 10.72
N SER A 158 13.69 7.89 11.03
CA SER A 158 13.68 6.57 10.38
C SER A 158 12.39 5.77 10.64
N ASP A 159 11.70 6.02 11.77
CA ASP A 159 10.44 5.39 12.17
C ASP A 159 9.25 6.37 12.10
N CYS A 160 9.29 7.30 11.14
CA CYS A 160 8.28 8.33 10.90
C CYS A 160 6.82 7.82 11.06
N SER A 161 6.09 8.41 12.01
CA SER A 161 4.65 8.20 12.19
C SER A 161 3.84 9.09 11.25
N PHE A 162 2.52 8.87 11.15
CA PHE A 162 1.65 9.78 10.39
C PHE A 162 1.66 11.21 10.96
N THR A 163 1.75 11.37 12.28
CA THR A 163 1.84 12.68 12.92
C THR A 163 3.14 13.39 12.56
N ASP A 164 4.27 12.67 12.57
CA ASP A 164 5.56 13.23 12.12
C ASP A 164 5.49 13.63 10.66
N LEU A 165 5.00 12.74 9.78
CA LEU A 165 4.84 13.01 8.35
C LEU A 165 4.01 14.28 8.13
N LYS A 166 2.85 14.39 8.79
CA LYS A 166 1.99 15.56 8.67
C LYS A 166 2.70 16.84 9.13
N SER A 167 3.51 16.78 10.19
CA SER A 167 4.32 17.92 10.63
C SER A 167 5.33 18.33 9.56
N TYR A 168 6.02 17.37 8.92
CA TYR A 168 6.98 17.68 7.86
C TYR A 168 6.31 18.31 6.64
N LEU A 169 5.14 17.81 6.24
CA LEU A 169 4.35 18.40 5.14
C LEU A 169 3.88 19.82 5.47
N ASN A 170 3.50 20.09 6.74
CA ASN A 170 3.17 21.45 7.16
C ASN A 170 4.39 22.38 7.09
N THR A 171 5.59 21.92 7.46
CA THR A 171 6.82 22.72 7.34
C THR A 171 7.12 23.05 5.88
N VAL A 172 6.86 22.13 4.95
CA VAL A 172 6.93 22.41 3.50
C VAL A 172 5.96 23.53 3.14
N ASP A 173 4.69 23.41 3.54
CA ASP A 173 3.66 24.42 3.26
C ASP A 173 4.08 25.81 3.77
N GLU A 174 4.55 25.90 5.02
CA GLU A 174 5.01 27.15 5.64
C GLU A 174 6.23 27.76 4.93
N THR A 175 7.18 26.92 4.53
CA THR A 175 8.40 27.38 3.86
C THR A 175 8.07 27.92 2.47
N ILE A 176 7.25 27.20 1.70
CA ILE A 176 6.84 27.65 0.36
C ILE A 176 6.02 28.93 0.43
N ASN A 177 5.11 29.06 1.40
CA ASN A 177 4.33 30.27 1.58
C ASN A 177 5.16 31.49 1.99
N SER A 178 6.27 31.29 2.73
CA SER A 178 7.12 32.39 3.22
C SER A 178 8.25 32.78 2.27
N GLN A 179 8.82 31.81 1.54
CA GLN A 179 10.04 32.01 0.75
C GLN A 179 9.86 31.69 -0.74
N GLY A 180 8.71 31.15 -1.14
CA GLY A 180 8.51 30.55 -2.45
C GLY A 180 9.20 29.19 -2.58
N PHE A 181 9.19 28.64 -3.79
CA PHE A 181 9.86 27.39 -4.10
C PHE A 181 10.71 27.51 -5.36
N PHE A 182 11.95 27.06 -5.27
CA PHE A 182 12.83 26.86 -6.41
C PHE A 182 13.54 25.52 -6.25
N SER A 183 13.20 24.55 -7.10
CA SER A 183 13.77 23.21 -7.00
C SER A 183 15.23 23.19 -7.48
N LYS A 184 16.08 22.47 -6.74
CA LYS A 184 17.45 22.13 -7.15
C LYS A 184 17.49 20.82 -7.95
N SER A 185 16.44 20.00 -7.85
CA SER A 185 16.27 18.77 -8.60
C SER A 185 16.19 19.03 -10.11
N ARG A 186 16.72 18.07 -10.89
CA ARG A 186 16.58 18.05 -12.36
C ARG A 186 15.53 17.06 -12.84
N ILE A 187 14.81 16.42 -11.90
CA ILE A 187 13.78 15.43 -12.22
C ILE A 187 12.54 16.17 -12.70
N VAL A 188 12.30 16.16 -14.01
CA VAL A 188 11.21 16.90 -14.67
C VAL A 188 9.85 16.57 -14.06
N SER A 189 9.58 15.29 -13.76
CA SER A 189 8.32 14.85 -13.17
C SER A 189 8.13 15.31 -11.72
N PHE A 190 9.22 15.47 -10.96
CA PHE A 190 9.17 16.08 -9.62
C PHE A 190 8.87 17.58 -9.70
N ILE A 191 9.50 18.30 -10.64
CA ILE A 191 9.23 19.73 -10.85
C ILE A 191 7.76 19.93 -11.18
N LYS A 192 7.20 19.15 -12.12
CA LYS A 192 5.76 19.20 -12.47
C LYS A 192 4.86 18.89 -11.27
N PHE A 193 5.23 17.91 -10.45
CA PHE A 193 4.48 17.60 -9.22
C PHE A 193 4.42 18.81 -8.28
N MET A 194 5.54 19.54 -8.14
CA MET A 194 5.62 20.73 -7.30
C MET A 194 4.88 21.92 -7.90
N ASP A 195 4.96 22.13 -9.21
CA ASP A 195 4.21 23.17 -9.92
C ASP A 195 2.69 22.97 -9.70
N GLU A 196 2.19 21.75 -9.89
CA GLU A 196 0.78 21.45 -9.64
C GLU A 196 0.37 21.63 -8.19
N TYR A 197 1.25 21.30 -7.25
CA TYR A 197 1.00 21.53 -5.83
C TYR A 197 0.87 23.03 -5.55
N ILE A 198 1.81 23.85 -6.02
CA ILE A 198 1.79 25.31 -5.83
C ILE A 198 0.54 25.92 -6.46
N ASP A 199 0.20 25.51 -7.68
CA ASP A 199 -0.99 25.97 -8.41
C ASP A 199 -2.30 25.57 -7.73
N SER A 200 -2.31 24.45 -6.99
CA SER A 200 -3.51 23.95 -6.32
C SER A 200 -3.97 24.80 -5.14
N LYS A 201 -3.07 25.60 -4.53
CA LYS A 201 -3.34 26.48 -3.37
C LYS A 201 -3.95 25.75 -2.16
N ILE A 202 -3.69 24.46 -2.02
CA ILE A 202 -4.05 23.64 -0.86
C ILE A 202 -2.79 23.09 -0.20
N GLY A 203 -2.88 22.70 1.07
CA GLY A 203 -1.73 22.13 1.79
C GLY A 203 -1.26 20.80 1.19
N MET A 204 0.03 20.50 1.32
CA MET A 204 0.70 19.39 0.63
C MET A 204 0.07 18.04 0.97
N PHE A 205 -0.35 17.85 2.23
CA PHE A 205 -1.08 16.65 2.62
C PHE A 205 -2.39 16.50 1.83
N GLU A 206 -3.22 17.56 1.76
CA GLU A 206 -4.51 17.50 1.05
C GLU A 206 -4.31 17.36 -0.46
N PHE A 207 -3.25 17.96 -1.01
CA PHE A 207 -2.86 17.80 -2.41
C PHE A 207 -2.57 16.33 -2.75
N ILE A 208 -1.70 15.68 -1.97
CA ILE A 208 -1.36 14.27 -2.17
C ILE A 208 -2.59 13.39 -1.91
N ASP A 209 -3.33 13.61 -0.81
CA ASP A 209 -4.52 12.84 -0.46
C ASP A 209 -5.60 12.90 -1.56
N THR A 210 -5.80 14.07 -2.17
CA THR A 210 -6.75 14.26 -3.26
C THR A 210 -6.33 13.51 -4.53
N LYS A 211 -5.03 13.46 -4.84
CA LYS A 211 -4.49 12.66 -5.94
C LYS A 211 -4.58 11.15 -5.65
N MET A 212 -4.57 10.77 -4.37
CA MET A 212 -4.72 9.39 -3.92
C MET A 212 -6.18 8.97 -3.69
N ASP A 213 -7.17 9.76 -4.12
CA ASP A 213 -8.59 9.41 -3.94
C ASP A 213 -8.90 8.05 -4.62
N PRO A 214 -9.35 7.04 -3.87
CA PRO A 214 -9.52 5.70 -4.42
C PRO A 214 -10.62 5.65 -5.48
N ILE A 215 -11.68 6.46 -5.35
CA ILE A 215 -12.79 6.49 -6.31
C ILE A 215 -12.31 7.11 -7.62
N LYS A 216 -11.56 8.22 -7.57
CA LYS A 216 -10.98 8.84 -8.76
C LYS A 216 -10.00 7.92 -9.49
N ASN A 217 -9.27 7.12 -8.72
CA ASN A 217 -8.30 6.15 -9.24
C ASN A 217 -8.92 4.76 -9.50
N GLY A 218 -10.25 4.66 -9.63
CA GLY A 218 -10.94 3.47 -10.12
C GLY A 218 -10.99 2.27 -9.15
N PHE A 219 -10.62 2.45 -7.89
CA PHE A 219 -10.72 1.39 -6.90
C PHE A 219 -12.17 1.06 -6.56
N LYS A 220 -12.39 -0.19 -6.16
CA LYS A 220 -13.70 -0.69 -5.69
C LYS A 220 -13.54 -1.46 -4.39
N VAL A 221 -14.61 -1.51 -3.60
CA VAL A 221 -14.71 -2.40 -2.44
C VAL A 221 -15.80 -3.42 -2.71
N VAL A 222 -15.49 -4.68 -2.48
CA VAL A 222 -16.47 -5.79 -2.49
C VAL A 222 -16.38 -6.56 -1.18
N LYS A 223 -17.41 -7.34 -0.86
CA LYS A 223 -17.33 -8.35 0.21
C LYS A 223 -17.40 -9.75 -0.39
N ILE A 224 -16.72 -10.70 0.25
CA ILE A 224 -16.89 -12.10 -0.10
C ILE A 224 -18.30 -12.56 0.29
N GLY A 225 -19.06 -13.03 -0.71
CA GLY A 225 -20.42 -13.54 -0.54
C GLY A 225 -21.48 -12.67 -1.21
N ASP A 226 -21.18 -11.37 -1.42
CA ASP A 226 -21.93 -10.49 -2.32
C ASP A 226 -21.67 -10.91 -3.79
#